data_AF-A0A0W0ZCU5-F1
#
_entry.id   AF-A0A0W0ZCU5-F1
#
_cell.length_a   1.000
_cell.length_b   1.000
_cell.length_c   1.000
_cell.angle_alpha   90.00
_cell.angle_beta   90.00
_cell.angle_gamma   90.00
#
_symmetry.space_group_name_H-M   'P 1'
#
loop_
_entity.id
_entity.type
_entity.pdbx_description
1 polymer ?
#
loop_
_entity_poly.entity_id
_entity_poly.type
_entity_poly.pdbx_seq_one_letter_code
_entity_poly.pdbx_strand_id
1 'polypeptide(L)'
;MPSIYITYAITPGHELVVASYHDKLQSKMNAAPLLRARIKDFKPKDMQYTEIDVGTPYNDEVVKGKLLELLASIKGVYNKVTYRGDLNLCTQRKEDIAPCLFDGTLNRFFAGKSVDLILESANREYVEGAIEAADKIGLTGAVIQTKAGVPVGEALSKTYPKPVIPSAVSSGLQTTIPPVTPPPPGIDLSIPKPMASELADSSVSVQSPHSLAEALGKVGVFNAVTPPDPVADKDKKNVPGTGLTN
;
A
#
# COMPACT_ATOMS: atom_id res chain seq x y z
N MET A 1 2.07 -14.77 -26.03
CA MET A 1 3.18 -14.71 -25.05
C MET A 1 2.76 -13.77 -23.95
N PRO A 2 3.21 -13.95 -22.70
CA PRO A 2 2.82 -13.04 -21.62
C PRO A 2 3.44 -11.68 -21.89
N SER A 3 2.61 -10.64 -21.88
CA SER A 3 3.03 -9.27 -22.08
C SER A 3 2.40 -8.41 -20.99
N ILE A 4 3.13 -7.39 -20.55
CA ILE A 4 2.61 -6.40 -19.62
C ILE A 4 2.19 -5.18 -20.43
N TYR A 5 0.92 -4.80 -20.32
CA TYR A 5 0.36 -3.62 -20.95
C TYR A 5 0.12 -2.55 -19.91
N ILE A 6 0.68 -1.36 -20.12
CA ILE A 6 0.44 -0.19 -19.29
C ILE A 6 -0.22 0.91 -20.11
N THR A 7 -1.41 1.32 -19.66
CA THR A 7 -2.09 2.53 -20.12
C THR A 7 -2.01 3.56 -18.99
N TYR A 8 -1.60 4.77 -19.31
CA TYR A 8 -1.38 5.79 -18.29
C TYR A 8 -1.67 7.21 -18.77
N ALA A 9 -1.85 8.13 -17.84
CA ALA A 9 -1.73 9.57 -18.10
C ALA A 9 -1.33 10.30 -16.82
N ILE A 10 -0.71 11.47 -16.98
CA ILE A 10 -0.47 12.40 -15.88
C ILE A 10 -1.56 13.46 -15.93
N THR A 11 -2.32 13.58 -14.84
CA THR A 11 -3.43 14.52 -14.73
C THR A 11 -2.93 15.95 -14.48
N PRO A 12 -3.76 16.98 -14.72
CA PRO A 12 -3.42 18.36 -14.36
C PRO A 12 -3.10 18.56 -12.87
N GLY A 13 -3.62 17.69 -12.00
CA GLY A 13 -3.35 17.69 -10.56
C GLY A 13 -2.04 16.99 -10.16
N HIS A 14 -1.13 16.73 -11.10
CA HIS A 14 0.14 16.02 -10.86
C HIS A 14 -0.02 14.60 -10.30
N GLU A 15 -1.14 13.94 -10.59
CA GLU A 15 -1.34 12.52 -10.32
C GLU A 15 -1.03 11.70 -11.58
N LEU A 16 -0.12 10.73 -11.47
CA LEU A 16 0.10 9.68 -12.45
C LEU A 16 -0.93 8.56 -12.23
N VAL A 17 -1.79 8.31 -13.22
CA VAL A 17 -2.73 7.19 -13.20
C VAL A 17 -2.23 6.10 -14.13
N VAL A 18 -2.10 4.88 -13.61
CA VAL A 18 -1.55 3.71 -14.31
C VAL A 18 -2.55 2.56 -14.24
N ALA A 19 -2.77 1.89 -15.37
CA ALA A 19 -3.52 0.65 -15.46
C ALA A 19 -2.65 -0.45 -16.08
N SER A 20 -2.28 -1.46 -15.30
CA SER A 20 -1.34 -2.53 -15.69
C SER A 20 -2.03 -3.91 -15.75
N TYR A 21 -2.04 -4.52 -16.92
CA TYR A 21 -2.76 -5.77 -17.19
C TYR A 21 -1.96 -6.67 -18.15
N HIS A 22 -2.29 -7.95 -18.16
CA HIS A 22 -1.79 -8.90 -19.16
C HIS A 22 -2.58 -8.88 -20.49
N ASP A 23 -3.60 -8.01 -20.59
CA ASP A 23 -4.40 -7.78 -21.81
C ASP A 23 -4.47 -6.27 -22.14
N LYS A 24 -4.23 -5.95 -23.42
CA LYS A 24 -4.17 -4.57 -23.93
C LYS A 24 -5.50 -3.83 -23.81
N LEU A 25 -6.61 -4.52 -24.08
CA LEU A 25 -7.93 -3.90 -24.05
C LEU A 25 -8.34 -3.63 -22.59
N GLN A 26 -8.10 -4.58 -21.69
CA GLN A 26 -8.33 -4.41 -20.26
C GLN A 26 -7.53 -3.24 -19.68
N SER A 27 -6.24 -3.10 -20.05
CA SER A 27 -5.43 -1.95 -19.63
C SER A 27 -6.09 -0.61 -19.99
N LYS A 28 -6.57 -0.47 -21.24
CA LYS A 28 -7.26 0.74 -21.68
C LYS A 28 -8.61 0.96 -21.02
N MET A 29 -9.44 -0.10 -20.96
CA MET A 29 -10.79 -0.03 -20.41
C MET A 29 -10.78 0.31 -18.92
N ASN A 30 -9.77 -0.16 -18.18
CA ASN A 30 -9.66 0.11 -16.75
C ASN A 30 -8.96 1.45 -16.42
N ALA A 31 -8.12 1.99 -17.33
CA ALA A 31 -7.57 3.34 -17.20
C ALA A 31 -8.62 4.44 -17.41
N ALA A 32 -9.46 4.28 -18.43
CA ALA A 32 -10.41 5.30 -18.86
C ALA A 32 -11.34 5.82 -17.74
N PRO A 33 -12.02 4.98 -16.92
CA PRO A 33 -12.90 5.48 -15.86
C PRO A 33 -12.12 6.23 -14.76
N LEU A 34 -10.89 5.80 -14.45
CA LEU A 34 -10.05 6.49 -13.46
C LEU A 34 -9.67 7.91 -13.93
N LEU A 35 -9.32 8.04 -15.21
CA LEU A 35 -8.93 9.30 -15.82
C LEU A 35 -10.11 10.24 -16.03
N ARG A 36 -11.28 9.73 -16.45
CA ARG A 36 -12.51 10.53 -16.55
C ARG A 36 -12.90 11.19 -15.23
N ALA A 37 -12.64 10.51 -14.11
CA ALA A 37 -12.90 11.06 -12.78
C ALA A 37 -11.93 12.19 -12.37
N ARG A 38 -10.81 12.39 -13.09
CA ARG A 38 -9.72 13.33 -12.74
C ARG A 38 -9.47 14.41 -13.78
N ILE A 39 -9.84 14.16 -15.03
CA ILE A 39 -9.58 15.05 -16.16
C ILE A 39 -10.93 15.51 -16.71
N LYS A 40 -11.21 16.80 -16.58
CA LYS A 40 -12.37 17.43 -17.21
C LYS A 40 -12.24 17.30 -18.73
N ASP A 41 -13.33 16.93 -19.40
CA ASP A 41 -13.39 16.76 -20.85
C ASP A 41 -12.40 15.71 -21.40
N PHE A 42 -12.10 14.68 -20.59
CA PHE A 42 -11.20 13.57 -20.96
C PHE A 42 -11.53 12.95 -22.32
N LYS A 43 -10.49 12.80 -23.16
CA LYS A 43 -10.56 12.13 -24.46
C LYS A 43 -9.64 10.91 -24.46
N PRO A 44 -10.00 9.84 -25.19
CA PRO A 44 -9.15 8.65 -25.26
C PRO A 44 -7.71 8.90 -25.74
N LYS A 45 -7.50 9.96 -26.53
CA LYS A 45 -6.17 10.39 -27.01
C LYS A 45 -5.27 10.96 -25.91
N ASP A 46 -5.81 11.29 -24.75
CA ASP A 46 -5.05 11.80 -23.61
C ASP A 46 -4.34 10.66 -22.86
N MET A 47 -4.67 9.40 -23.19
CA MET A 47 -3.98 8.22 -22.68
C MET A 47 -2.71 7.94 -23.49
N GLN A 48 -1.64 7.66 -22.77
CA GLN A 48 -0.41 7.08 -23.28
C GLN A 48 -0.38 5.58 -23.03
N TYR A 49 0.49 4.90 -23.76
CA TYR A 49 0.57 3.45 -23.78
C TYR A 49 2.01 2.99 -23.90
N THR A 50 2.36 1.96 -23.13
CA THR A 50 3.62 1.23 -23.26
C THR A 50 3.38 -0.26 -22.99
N GLU A 51 4.17 -1.11 -23.61
CA GLU A 51 4.06 -2.57 -23.49
C GLU A 51 5.44 -3.22 -23.53
N ILE A 52 5.54 -4.39 -22.92
CA ILE A 52 6.73 -5.23 -23.04
C ILE A 52 6.34 -6.70 -23.06
N ASP A 53 6.99 -7.46 -23.93
CA ASP A 53 6.92 -8.92 -23.90
C ASP A 53 7.80 -9.43 -22.74
N VAL A 54 7.25 -10.31 -21.91
CA VAL A 54 7.96 -10.89 -20.77
C VAL A 54 8.91 -12.01 -21.24
N GLY A 55 8.65 -12.60 -22.40
CA GLY A 55 9.38 -13.74 -22.94
C GLY A 55 8.98 -15.07 -22.30
N THR A 56 9.56 -16.15 -22.81
CA THR A 56 9.46 -17.49 -22.22
C THR A 56 10.82 -18.20 -22.29
N PRO A 57 11.28 -18.87 -21.22
CA PRO A 57 10.63 -19.01 -19.91
C PRO A 57 10.72 -17.73 -19.07
N TYR A 58 9.84 -17.57 -18.08
CA TYR A 58 9.83 -16.42 -17.17
C TYR A 58 9.42 -16.84 -15.75
N ASN A 59 9.76 -16.01 -14.77
CA ASN A 59 9.39 -16.14 -13.36
C ASN A 59 9.01 -14.77 -12.78
N ASP A 60 8.65 -14.74 -11.51
CA ASP A 60 8.17 -13.52 -10.83
C ASP A 60 9.19 -12.38 -10.84
N GLU A 61 10.50 -12.67 -10.75
CA GLU A 61 11.56 -11.67 -10.81
C GLU A 61 11.69 -11.06 -12.21
N VAL A 62 11.52 -11.85 -13.27
CA VAL A 62 11.49 -11.34 -14.65
C VAL A 62 10.27 -10.43 -14.85
N VAL A 63 9.09 -10.85 -14.39
CA VAL A 63 7.86 -10.05 -14.47
C VAL A 63 8.02 -8.73 -13.72
N LYS A 64 8.58 -8.77 -12.50
CA LYS A 64 8.90 -7.59 -11.69
C LYS A 64 9.85 -6.65 -12.42
N GLY A 65 10.97 -7.16 -12.93
CA GLY A 65 11.95 -6.35 -13.68
C GLY A 65 11.32 -5.66 -14.88
N LYS A 66 10.50 -6.40 -15.65
CA LYS A 66 9.80 -5.88 -16.83
C LYS A 66 8.72 -4.85 -16.49
N LEU A 67 7.98 -5.05 -15.40
CA LEU A 67 7.03 -4.06 -14.89
C LEU A 67 7.74 -2.75 -14.51
N LEU A 68 8.85 -2.83 -13.76
CA LEU A 68 9.60 -1.66 -13.33
C LEU A 68 10.26 -0.93 -14.52
N GLU A 69 10.75 -1.67 -15.51
CA GLU A 69 11.28 -1.12 -16.77
C GLU A 69 10.22 -0.25 -17.47
N LEU A 70 8.99 -0.76 -17.61
CA LEU A 70 7.88 -0.01 -18.19
C LEU A 70 7.53 1.23 -17.36
N LEU A 71 7.45 1.10 -16.03
CA LEU A 71 7.13 2.24 -15.17
C LEU A 71 8.22 3.33 -15.21
N ALA A 72 9.49 2.96 -15.32
CA ALA A 72 10.62 3.89 -15.43
C ALA A 72 10.67 4.63 -16.79
N SER A 73 10.06 4.04 -17.82
CA SER A 73 9.94 4.67 -19.14
C SER A 73 8.98 5.87 -19.13
N ILE A 74 8.04 5.93 -18.18
CA ILE A 74 7.05 7.01 -18.06
C ILE A 74 7.75 8.32 -17.69
N LYS A 75 7.66 9.32 -18.57
CA LYS A 75 8.22 10.65 -18.35
C LYS A 75 7.15 11.64 -17.90
N GLY A 76 7.53 12.53 -16.99
CA GLY A 76 6.71 13.65 -16.54
C GLY A 76 6.83 13.92 -15.04
N VAL A 77 6.14 14.97 -14.57
CA VAL A 77 6.19 15.43 -13.18
C VAL A 77 4.90 15.09 -12.45
N TYR A 78 5.00 14.27 -11.41
CA TYR A 78 3.88 13.85 -10.57
C TYR A 78 4.32 13.70 -9.10
N ASN A 79 3.38 13.92 -8.17
CA ASN A 79 3.56 13.77 -6.72
C ASN A 79 2.66 12.67 -6.12
N LYS A 80 1.67 12.20 -6.89
CA LYS A 80 0.75 11.13 -6.53
C LYS A 80 0.70 10.09 -7.64
N VAL A 81 0.50 8.83 -7.28
CA VAL A 81 0.34 7.71 -8.18
C VAL A 81 -0.91 6.93 -7.80
N THR A 82 -1.82 6.74 -8.75
CA THR A 82 -2.87 5.70 -8.65
C THR A 82 -2.48 4.58 -9.58
N TYR A 83 -2.13 3.43 -9.03
CA TYR A 83 -1.80 2.23 -9.79
C TYR A 83 -2.93 1.22 -9.67
N ARG A 84 -3.56 0.90 -10.79
CA ARG A 84 -4.53 -0.19 -10.89
C ARG A 84 -3.91 -1.39 -11.60
N GLY A 85 -3.91 -2.55 -10.96
CA GLY A 85 -3.25 -3.76 -11.48
C GLY A 85 -4.14 -4.99 -11.45
N ASP A 86 -3.90 -5.90 -12.38
CA ASP A 86 -4.45 -7.26 -12.29
C ASP A 86 -3.74 -8.06 -11.18
N LEU A 87 -4.50 -8.72 -10.30
CA LEU A 87 -3.94 -9.47 -9.16
C LEU A 87 -2.93 -10.53 -9.58
N ASN A 88 -3.16 -11.15 -10.73
CA ASN A 88 -2.37 -12.24 -11.29
C ASN A 88 -1.53 -11.79 -12.50
N LEU A 89 -1.05 -10.54 -12.49
CA LEU A 89 -0.29 -9.96 -13.58
C LEU A 89 0.86 -10.86 -14.03
N CYS A 90 0.69 -11.47 -15.21
CA CYS A 90 1.67 -12.37 -15.82
C CYS A 90 2.17 -13.47 -14.87
N THR A 91 1.31 -14.06 -14.04
CA THR A 91 1.66 -15.25 -13.24
C THR A 91 1.61 -16.52 -14.10
N GLN A 92 2.32 -17.57 -13.68
CA GLN A 92 2.31 -18.84 -14.40
C GLN A 92 0.97 -19.58 -14.28
N ARG A 93 0.29 -19.46 -13.13
CA ARG A 93 -1.05 -19.98 -12.91
C ARG A 93 -2.02 -18.84 -12.62
N LYS A 94 -3.26 -18.98 -13.07
CA LYS A 94 -4.26 -17.91 -13.02
C LYS A 94 -4.67 -17.55 -11.57
N GLU A 95 -4.61 -18.52 -10.68
CA GLU A 95 -4.91 -18.42 -9.26
C GLU A 95 -3.78 -17.83 -8.41
N ASP A 96 -2.56 -17.73 -8.95
CA ASP A 96 -1.43 -17.12 -8.25
C ASP A 96 -1.56 -15.59 -8.22
N ILE A 97 -1.03 -14.99 -7.15
CA ILE A 97 -0.88 -13.53 -7.07
C ILE A 97 0.49 -13.12 -7.59
N ALA A 98 0.57 -11.97 -8.26
CA ALA A 98 1.84 -11.39 -8.70
C ALA A 98 2.58 -10.78 -7.49
N PRO A 99 3.69 -11.37 -7.01
CA PRO A 99 4.28 -10.98 -5.71
C PRO A 99 4.71 -9.51 -5.63
N CYS A 100 5.18 -8.94 -6.74
CA CYS A 100 5.62 -7.55 -6.83
C CYS A 100 4.51 -6.51 -6.58
N LEU A 101 3.23 -6.92 -6.60
CA LEU A 101 2.10 -6.07 -6.26
C LEU A 101 1.80 -6.06 -4.75
N PHE A 102 2.34 -7.02 -4.00
CA PHE A 102 2.05 -7.25 -2.58
C PHE A 102 3.26 -7.02 -1.67
N ASP A 103 4.47 -7.18 -2.18
CA ASP A 103 5.73 -7.11 -1.42
C ASP A 103 6.25 -5.67 -1.17
N GLY A 104 5.44 -4.65 -1.48
CA GLY A 104 5.80 -3.23 -1.38
C GLY A 104 6.73 -2.71 -2.49
N THR A 105 6.99 -3.49 -3.56
CA THR A 105 7.86 -3.08 -4.66
C THR A 105 7.39 -1.78 -5.31
N LEU A 106 6.09 -1.63 -5.57
CA LEU A 106 5.54 -0.40 -6.16
C LEU A 106 5.70 0.82 -5.22
N ASN A 107 5.47 0.64 -3.91
CA ASN A 107 5.66 1.71 -2.93
C ASN A 107 7.12 2.17 -2.87
N ARG A 108 8.08 1.23 -2.92
CA ARG A 108 9.51 1.55 -2.97
C ARG A 108 9.91 2.21 -4.28
N PHE A 109 9.39 1.74 -5.41
CA PHE A 109 9.65 2.32 -6.72
C PHE A 109 9.18 3.78 -6.80
N PHE A 110 8.01 4.08 -6.23
CA PHE A 110 7.46 5.44 -6.14
C PHE A 110 7.75 6.12 -4.79
N ALA A 111 8.90 5.85 -4.18
CA ALA A 111 9.26 6.45 -2.90
C ALA A 111 9.18 8.00 -2.94
N GLY A 112 8.68 8.59 -1.84
CA GLY A 112 8.44 10.03 -1.75
C GLY A 112 7.18 10.54 -2.47
N LYS A 113 6.36 9.64 -3.03
CA LYS A 113 5.06 9.95 -3.64
C LYS A 113 3.92 9.37 -2.81
N SER A 114 2.73 9.95 -2.92
CA SER A 114 1.51 9.31 -2.42
C SER A 114 1.08 8.20 -3.38
N VAL A 115 0.98 6.96 -2.93
CA VAL A 115 0.63 5.80 -3.77
C VAL A 115 -0.72 5.24 -3.34
N ASP A 116 -1.64 5.13 -4.30
CA ASP A 116 -2.93 4.45 -4.21
C ASP A 116 -2.87 3.17 -5.05
N LEU A 117 -2.86 2.00 -4.41
CA LEU A 117 -2.88 0.72 -5.11
C LEU A 117 -4.33 0.20 -5.19
N ILE A 118 -4.77 -0.19 -6.38
CA ILE A 118 -6.05 -0.85 -6.64
C ILE A 118 -5.75 -2.16 -7.37
N LEU A 119 -5.84 -3.28 -6.68
CA LEU A 119 -5.53 -4.60 -7.22
C LEU A 119 -6.83 -5.36 -7.44
N GLU A 120 -7.05 -5.90 -8.64
CA GLU A 120 -8.34 -6.49 -8.98
C GLU A 120 -8.29 -7.75 -9.86
N SER A 121 -9.30 -8.60 -9.73
CA SER A 121 -9.54 -9.75 -10.62
C SER A 121 -11.04 -9.87 -10.96
N ALA A 122 -11.35 -10.54 -12.07
CA ALA A 122 -12.74 -10.84 -12.43
C ALA A 122 -13.33 -12.00 -11.61
N ASN A 123 -12.49 -12.87 -11.04
CA ASN A 123 -12.94 -14.07 -10.35
C ASN A 123 -12.89 -13.82 -8.85
N ARG A 124 -14.01 -14.06 -8.17
CA ARG A 124 -14.16 -13.80 -6.74
C ARG A 124 -13.19 -14.62 -5.91
N GLU A 125 -12.98 -15.91 -6.25
CA GLU A 125 -12.12 -16.80 -5.47
C GLU A 125 -10.66 -16.30 -5.43
N TYR A 126 -10.20 -15.65 -6.50
CA TYR A 126 -8.86 -15.08 -6.55
C TYR A 126 -8.74 -13.79 -5.73
N VAL A 127 -9.82 -13.01 -5.62
CA VAL A 127 -9.88 -11.84 -4.74
C VAL A 127 -9.86 -12.28 -3.28
N GLU A 128 -10.57 -13.36 -2.93
CA GLU A 128 -10.55 -13.95 -1.58
C GLU A 128 -9.15 -14.45 -1.20
N GLY A 129 -8.50 -15.21 -2.08
CA GLY A 129 -7.12 -15.67 -1.86
C GLY A 129 -6.11 -14.51 -1.75
N ALA A 130 -6.28 -13.46 -2.56
CA ALA A 130 -5.45 -12.26 -2.48
C ALA A 130 -5.64 -11.49 -1.16
N ILE A 131 -6.87 -11.42 -0.64
CA ILE A 131 -7.16 -10.84 0.66
C ILE A 131 -6.48 -11.64 1.77
N GLU A 132 -6.60 -12.97 1.74
CA GLU A 132 -5.95 -13.83 2.72
C GLU A 132 -4.41 -13.66 2.70
N ALA A 133 -3.81 -13.59 1.50
CA ALA A 133 -2.39 -13.33 1.35
C ALA A 133 -1.99 -11.95 1.87
N ALA A 134 -2.77 -10.91 1.54
CA ALA A 134 -2.55 -9.55 2.01
C ALA A 134 -2.66 -9.41 3.54
N ASP A 135 -3.62 -10.11 4.17
CA ASP A 135 -3.77 -10.15 5.62
C ASP A 135 -2.57 -10.81 6.30
N LYS A 136 -2.07 -11.93 5.74
CA LYS A 136 -0.90 -12.65 6.28
C LYS A 136 0.37 -11.80 6.29
N ILE A 137 0.55 -10.93 5.28
CA ILE A 137 1.74 -10.08 5.17
C ILE A 137 1.53 -8.68 5.77
N GLY A 138 0.35 -8.38 6.31
CA GLY A 138 0.02 -7.06 6.84
C GLY A 138 0.07 -5.95 5.78
N LEU A 139 -0.50 -6.21 4.60
CA LEU A 139 -0.54 -5.24 3.50
C LEU A 139 -1.22 -3.94 3.93
N THR A 140 -0.69 -2.82 3.47
CA THR A 140 -1.21 -1.47 3.76
C THR A 140 -1.32 -0.64 2.48
N GLY A 141 -2.19 0.36 2.48
CA GLY A 141 -2.31 1.36 1.39
C GLY A 141 -2.82 0.80 0.06
N ALA A 142 -3.58 -0.28 0.07
CA ALA A 142 -4.14 -0.92 -1.11
C ALA A 142 -5.64 -1.17 -1.00
N VAL A 143 -6.31 -1.29 -2.14
CA VAL A 143 -7.67 -1.82 -2.26
C VAL A 143 -7.57 -3.10 -3.06
N ILE A 144 -8.07 -4.21 -2.52
CA ILE A 144 -8.19 -5.48 -3.23
C ILE A 144 -9.67 -5.70 -3.53
N GLN A 145 -10.03 -5.87 -4.81
CA GLN A 145 -11.43 -5.93 -5.21
C GLN A 145 -11.71 -6.80 -6.43
N THR A 146 -12.97 -7.17 -6.64
CA THR A 146 -13.46 -7.66 -7.93
C THR A 146 -13.54 -6.54 -8.96
N LYS A 147 -13.27 -6.86 -10.23
CA LYS A 147 -13.38 -5.91 -11.36
C LYS A 147 -14.80 -5.38 -11.52
N ALA A 148 -14.90 -4.20 -12.14
CA ALA A 148 -16.19 -3.64 -12.52
C ALA A 148 -16.92 -4.58 -13.51
N GLY A 149 -18.21 -4.81 -13.29
CA GLY A 149 -19.04 -5.71 -14.11
C GLY A 149 -19.36 -7.06 -13.45
N VAL A 150 -18.71 -7.39 -12.33
CA VAL A 150 -19.14 -8.49 -11.46
C VAL A 150 -20.49 -8.13 -10.80
N PRO A 151 -21.48 -9.04 -10.76
CA PRO A 151 -22.76 -8.79 -10.11
C PRO A 151 -22.60 -8.30 -8.67
N VAL A 152 -23.48 -7.39 -8.22
CA VAL A 152 -23.36 -6.76 -6.88
C VAL A 152 -23.33 -7.79 -5.74
N GLY A 153 -24.05 -8.90 -5.86
CA GLY A 153 -24.04 -9.97 -4.86
C GLY A 153 -22.75 -10.80 -4.81
N GLU A 154 -21.94 -10.73 -5.87
CA GLU A 154 -20.67 -11.45 -5.99
C GLU A 154 -19.46 -10.53 -5.81
N ALA A 155 -19.67 -9.21 -5.92
CA ALA A 155 -18.64 -8.20 -5.76
C ALA A 155 -18.00 -8.29 -4.37
N LEU A 156 -16.67 -8.22 -4.34
CA LEU A 156 -15.87 -8.25 -3.13
C LEU A 156 -14.89 -7.08 -3.17
N SER A 157 -14.73 -6.40 -2.04
CA SER A 157 -13.76 -5.31 -1.92
C SER A 157 -13.28 -5.21 -0.48
N LYS A 158 -11.98 -5.04 -0.30
CA LYS A 158 -11.34 -4.78 0.99
C LYS A 158 -10.31 -3.68 0.83
N THR A 159 -10.43 -2.66 1.69
CA THR A 159 -9.53 -1.51 1.73
C THR A 159 -8.57 -1.64 2.90
N TYR A 160 -7.28 -1.58 2.60
CA TYR A 160 -6.20 -1.59 3.58
C TYR A 160 -5.77 -0.15 3.88
N PRO A 161 -5.66 0.22 5.17
CA PRO A 161 -5.33 1.58 5.55
C PRO A 161 -3.95 1.96 5.05
N LYS A 162 -3.78 3.21 4.63
CA LYS A 162 -2.45 3.75 4.30
C LYS A 162 -1.58 3.79 5.55
N PRO A 163 -0.27 3.49 5.45
CA PRO A 163 0.66 3.76 6.53
C PRO A 163 0.53 5.22 6.97
N VAL A 164 0.30 5.44 8.26
CA VAL A 164 0.38 6.78 8.84
C VAL A 164 1.86 7.13 8.86
N ILE A 165 2.33 7.87 7.85
CA ILE A 165 3.64 8.52 7.92
C ILE A 165 3.44 9.70 8.87
N PRO A 166 4.07 9.72 10.05
CA PRO A 166 4.04 10.92 10.89
C PRO A 166 4.53 12.07 10.03
N SER A 167 3.69 13.08 9.84
CA SER A 167 4.09 14.27 9.09
C SER A 167 5.36 14.81 9.73
N ALA A 168 6.49 14.62 9.06
CA ALA A 168 7.68 15.37 9.40
C ALA A 168 7.28 16.84 9.32
N VAL A 169 7.34 17.47 10.48
CA VAL A 169 7.17 18.88 10.76
C VAL A 169 7.40 19.72 9.51
N SER A 170 6.34 20.41 9.08
CA SER A 170 6.43 21.57 8.20
C SER A 170 7.17 22.69 8.96
N SER A 171 8.47 22.53 9.17
CA SER A 171 9.38 23.59 9.62
C SER A 171 10.42 23.78 8.53
N GLY A 172 10.35 24.94 7.90
CA GLY A 172 11.12 25.29 6.72
C GLY A 172 12.63 25.21 6.93
N LEU A 173 13.25 24.25 6.27
CA LEU A 173 14.62 24.34 5.80
C LEU A 173 14.62 24.05 4.31
N GLN A 174 14.76 25.14 3.53
CA GLN A 174 15.18 25.07 2.14
C GLN A 174 16.52 24.36 2.08
N THR A 175 16.53 23.13 1.56
CA THR A 175 17.76 22.53 1.06
C THR A 175 17.73 22.69 -0.46
N THR A 176 18.63 23.52 -0.97
CA THR A 176 18.86 23.77 -2.39
C THR A 176 19.13 22.46 -3.14
N ILE A 177 18.26 22.11 -4.08
CA ILE A 177 18.47 20.98 -5.00
C ILE A 177 19.37 21.47 -6.15
N PRO A 178 20.59 20.93 -6.37
CA PRO A 178 21.36 21.20 -7.58
C PRO A 178 20.75 20.49 -8.80
N PRO A 179 20.96 21.00 -10.03
CA PRO A 179 20.26 20.56 -11.23
C PRO A 179 20.61 19.12 -11.62
N VAL A 180 19.59 18.34 -12.01
CA VAL A 180 19.70 16.94 -12.40
C VAL A 180 20.21 16.83 -13.84
N THR A 181 21.46 16.41 -14.03
CA THR A 181 21.96 15.83 -15.28
C THR A 181 21.47 14.38 -15.41
N PRO A 182 21.08 13.91 -16.61
CA PRO A 182 20.63 12.54 -16.81
C PRO A 182 21.79 11.55 -16.59
N PRO A 183 21.55 10.38 -15.95
CA PRO A 183 22.60 9.39 -15.74
C PRO A 183 22.94 8.64 -17.05
N PRO A 184 24.21 8.22 -17.23
CA PRO A 184 24.63 7.38 -18.36
C PRO A 184 24.05 5.94 -18.26
N PRO A 185 23.99 5.20 -19.38
CA PRO A 185 23.36 3.88 -19.42
C PRO A 185 24.19 2.83 -18.67
N GLY A 186 23.56 2.16 -17.70
CA GLY A 186 24.17 1.09 -16.90
C GLY A 186 23.72 1.07 -15.43
N ILE A 187 22.46 1.41 -15.14
CA ILE A 187 21.95 1.47 -13.77
C ILE A 187 21.80 0.06 -13.23
N ASP A 188 22.59 -0.24 -12.21
CA ASP A 188 22.35 -1.35 -11.29
C ASP A 188 20.98 -1.16 -10.62
N LEU A 189 20.03 -2.04 -10.94
CA LEU A 189 18.65 -2.04 -10.41
C LEU A 189 18.57 -2.62 -8.98
N SER A 190 19.70 -2.81 -8.32
CA SER A 190 19.75 -3.26 -6.93
C SER A 190 19.22 -2.16 -6.00
N ILE A 191 18.21 -2.52 -5.19
CA ILE A 191 17.76 -1.70 -4.07
C ILE A 191 18.98 -1.46 -3.16
N PRO A 192 19.34 -0.20 -2.80
CA PRO A 192 20.47 0.06 -1.93
C PRO A 192 20.29 -0.70 -0.61
N LYS A 193 21.34 -1.41 -0.17
CA LYS A 193 21.37 -1.93 1.20
C LYS A 193 21.19 -0.76 2.17
N PRO A 194 20.37 -0.90 3.23
CA PRO A 194 20.24 0.12 4.25
C PRO A 194 21.63 0.49 4.77
N MET A 195 21.95 1.78 4.80
CA MET A 195 23.21 2.19 5.43
C MET A 195 23.07 2.08 6.94
N ALA A 196 24.12 1.64 7.63
CA ALA A 196 24.10 1.53 9.10
C ALA A 196 23.86 2.89 9.79
N SER A 197 24.15 4.00 9.09
CA SER A 197 23.84 5.37 9.51
C SER A 197 22.35 5.75 9.41
N GLU A 198 21.50 4.88 8.83
CA GLU A 198 20.05 5.06 8.71
C GLU A 198 19.26 4.18 9.71
N LEU A 199 19.96 3.33 10.47
CA LEU A 199 19.38 2.65 11.63
C LEU A 199 19.24 3.66 12.77
N ALA A 200 18.10 3.63 13.47
CA ALA A 200 17.90 4.43 14.67
C ALA A 200 19.06 4.22 15.65
N ASP A 201 19.60 5.32 16.19
CA ASP A 201 20.70 5.29 17.17
C ASP A 201 20.42 4.25 18.27
N SER A 202 21.46 3.48 18.63
CA SER A 202 21.36 2.42 19.65
C SER A 202 20.97 2.92 21.04
N SER A 203 20.95 4.25 21.24
CA SER A 203 20.42 4.90 22.42
C SER A 203 19.75 6.23 22.06
N VAL A 204 18.43 6.31 22.22
CA VAL A 204 17.68 7.57 22.17
C VAL A 204 17.50 8.05 23.60
N SER A 205 17.95 9.28 23.90
CA SER A 205 17.70 9.91 25.19
C SER A 205 16.21 10.23 25.33
N VAL A 206 15.54 9.51 26.23
CA VAL A 206 14.11 9.69 26.49
C VAL A 206 13.94 10.94 27.35
N GLN A 207 13.44 12.03 26.75
CA GLN A 207 13.20 13.30 27.46
C GLN A 207 12.15 13.19 28.58
N SER A 208 11.23 12.21 28.48
CA SER A 208 10.18 11.95 29.47
C SER A 208 9.82 10.46 29.47
N PRO A 209 10.28 9.68 30.47
CA PRO A 209 9.92 8.27 30.60
C PRO A 209 8.41 8.04 30.70
N HIS A 210 7.68 9.03 31.23
CA HIS A 210 6.24 8.94 31.42
C HIS A 210 5.46 9.06 30.10
N SER A 211 5.89 9.98 29.22
CA SER A 211 5.30 10.15 27.88
C SER A 211 5.59 8.94 26.98
N LEU A 212 6.75 8.30 27.17
CA LEU A 212 7.09 7.05 26.48
C LEU A 212 6.20 5.89 26.95
N ALA A 213 5.97 5.73 28.26
CA ALA A 213 5.11 4.69 28.80
C ALA A 213 3.64 4.83 28.33
N GLU A 214 3.14 6.06 28.25
CA GLU A 214 1.80 6.34 27.74
C GLU A 214 1.66 6.04 26.23
N ALA A 215 2.70 6.34 25.45
CA ALA A 215 2.75 5.99 24.03
C ALA A 215 2.84 4.47 23.81
N LEU A 216 3.64 3.75 24.60
CA LEU A 216 3.75 2.29 24.54
C LEU A 216 2.46 1.58 24.96
N GLY A 217 1.72 2.15 25.92
CA GLY A 217 0.40 1.66 26.33
C GLY A 217 -0.66 1.78 25.22
N LYS A 218 -0.56 2.81 24.36
CA LYS A 218 -1.45 3.01 23.20
C LYS A 218 -1.11 2.11 22.00
N VAL A 219 0.11 1.57 21.95
CA VAL A 219 0.60 0.70 20.86
C VAL A 219 0.36 -0.79 21.16
N GLY A 220 -0.15 -1.14 22.35
CA GLY A 220 -0.65 -2.49 22.63
C GLY A 220 0.43 -3.58 22.72
N VAL A 221 1.65 -3.23 23.14
CA VAL A 221 2.79 -4.18 23.23
C VAL A 221 3.11 -4.63 24.67
N PHE A 222 2.41 -4.12 25.68
CA PHE A 222 2.54 -4.63 27.05
C PHE A 222 1.16 -4.80 27.68
N ASN A 223 0.84 -6.01 28.13
CA ASN A 223 -0.27 -6.19 29.06
C ASN A 223 0.02 -5.36 30.30
N ALA A 224 -0.87 -4.44 30.63
CA ALA A 224 -0.84 -3.74 31.90
C ALA A 224 -0.86 -4.80 33.01
N VAL A 225 0.22 -4.87 33.78
CA VAL A 225 0.23 -5.64 35.02
C VAL A 225 -0.79 -4.98 35.93
N THR A 226 -1.84 -5.72 36.25
CA THR A 226 -2.88 -5.33 37.19
C THR A 226 -2.21 -4.98 38.53
N PRO A 227 -2.46 -3.80 39.12
CA PRO A 227 -2.05 -3.53 40.49
C PRO A 227 -2.70 -4.58 41.42
N PRO A 228 -2.01 -5.04 42.48
CA PRO A 228 -2.62 -5.96 43.44
C PRO A 228 -3.86 -5.33 44.08
N ASP A 229 -4.90 -6.14 44.23
CA ASP A 229 -6.21 -5.74 44.75
C ASP A 229 -6.08 -4.99 46.08
N PRO A 230 -6.84 -3.89 46.28
CA PRO A 230 -6.98 -3.31 47.60
C PRO A 230 -7.70 -4.32 48.52
N VAL A 231 -7.06 -4.59 49.65
CA VAL A 231 -7.57 -5.41 50.76
C VAL A 231 -9.02 -5.03 51.05
N ALA A 232 -9.92 -6.02 50.98
CA ALA A 232 -11.31 -5.88 51.36
C ALA A 232 -11.40 -5.54 52.86
N ASP A 233 -11.75 -4.29 53.16
CA ASP A 233 -12.22 -3.89 54.48
C ASP A 233 -13.62 -4.47 54.70
N LYS A 234 -13.75 -5.30 55.74
CA LYS A 234 -14.96 -6.06 56.05
C LYS A 234 -16.04 -5.13 56.59
N ASP A 235 -17.23 -5.31 56.01
CA ASP A 235 -18.54 -5.23 56.65
C ASP A 235 -18.85 -4.01 57.54
N LYS A 236 -19.53 -3.03 56.94
CA LYS A 236 -20.63 -2.32 57.61
C LYS A 236 -21.91 -2.46 56.81
N LYS A 237 -22.77 -3.39 57.23
CA LYS A 237 -24.22 -3.28 57.01
C LYS A 237 -24.93 -3.25 58.36
N ASN A 238 -25.60 -2.14 58.60
CA ASN A 238 -26.53 -1.96 59.71
C ASN A 238 -27.90 -2.56 59.33
N VAL A 239 -28.41 -3.39 60.25
CA VAL A 239 -29.77 -3.78 60.71
C VAL A 239 -31.02 -3.20 59.99
N PRO A 240 -32.18 -3.90 59.98
CA PRO A 240 -33.12 -3.99 61.14
C PRO A 240 -33.71 -5.43 61.29
N GLY A 241 -34.33 -5.93 62.37
CA GLY A 241 -34.86 -5.45 63.65
C GLY A 241 -35.81 -6.54 64.20
N THR A 242 -36.39 -6.32 65.38
CA THR A 242 -37.40 -7.13 66.13
C THR A 242 -36.89 -8.36 66.91
N GLY A 243 -37.10 -8.32 68.23
CA GLY A 243 -36.73 -9.38 69.17
C GLY A 243 -37.92 -10.17 69.69
N LEU A 244 -37.68 -11.01 70.71
CA LEU A 244 -38.56 -11.22 71.87
C LEU A 244 -37.86 -12.13 72.89
N THR A 245 -38.23 -11.88 74.15
CA THR A 245 -37.87 -12.45 75.45
C THR A 245 -37.87 -13.98 75.58
N ASN A 246 -36.92 -14.52 76.36
CA ASN A 246 -37.13 -14.99 77.75
C ASN A 246 -35.78 -15.26 78.44
#